data_AF-A0A182WZS9-F1
#
_entry.id   AF-A0A182WZS9-F1
#
_cell.length_a   1.000
_cell.length_b   1.000
_cell.length_c   1.000
_cell.angle_alpha   90.00
_cell.angle_beta   90.00
_cell.angle_gamma   90.00
#
_symmetry.space_group_name_H-M   'P 1'
#
loop_
_entity.id
_entity.type
_entity.pdbx_description
1 polymer ?
#
loop_
_entity_poly.entity_id
_entity_poly.type
_entity_poly.pdbx_seq_one_letter_code
_entity_poly.pdbx_strand_id
1 'polypeptide(L)'
;MENSNSTENAATIKPDAGIPPDTVADPFSNQEYLQRKLYFLLEHLKKMHGDLPEQYQMRISYDLLAGLANSLLNDTIFEIVKGLMEIQHVTEAHLMQVREKVENDHQLELKQWESKIQDPEELEHIVALMKIKHGKNMKETDMKLVLHLDQKVKDQQSTLEKAGVPGFYVTDNPKEIKIQMYLLDFILRLSRIKFESNK
;
A
#
# COMPACT_ATOMS: atom_id res chain seq x y z
N MET A 1 -70.49 56.19 27.76
CA MET A 1 -69.49 55.51 28.59
C MET A 1 -68.68 54.62 27.66
N GLU A 2 -67.38 54.96 27.53
CA GLU A 2 -66.20 54.07 27.47
C GLU A 2 -66.47 52.57 27.25
N ASN A 3 -65.71 51.77 26.49
CA ASN A 3 -64.33 51.83 25.99
C ASN A 3 -64.22 50.62 25.01
N SER A 4 -63.62 50.76 23.82
CA SER A 4 -62.23 50.42 23.47
C SER A 4 -62.00 49.00 22.95
N ASN A 5 -61.22 48.96 21.85
CA ASN A 5 -60.35 47.90 21.33
C ASN A 5 -61.00 46.66 20.71
N SER A 6 -60.42 45.98 19.72
CA SER A 6 -59.32 46.20 18.77
C SER A 6 -59.29 44.92 17.91
N THR A 7 -58.79 45.02 16.67
CA THR A 7 -58.09 44.00 15.85
C THR A 7 -58.26 42.52 16.24
N GLU A 8 -58.62 41.61 15.32
CA GLU A 8 -57.62 40.99 14.43
C GLU A 8 -58.28 40.13 13.32
N ASN A 9 -57.64 40.11 12.15
CA ASN A 9 -58.05 39.40 10.94
C ASN A 9 -58.09 37.87 11.12
N ALA A 10 -59.24 37.26 10.87
CA ALA A 10 -59.36 35.81 10.66
C ALA A 10 -59.03 35.46 9.20
N ALA A 11 -57.74 35.23 8.91
CA ALA A 11 -57.30 34.66 7.65
C ALA A 11 -57.35 33.12 7.71
N THR A 12 -58.17 32.56 6.84
CA THR A 12 -58.36 31.16 6.48
C THR A 12 -57.07 30.32 6.53
N ILE A 13 -56.99 29.42 7.52
CA ILE A 13 -55.99 28.36 7.61
C ILE A 13 -56.35 27.27 6.60
N LYS A 14 -55.54 27.13 5.55
CA LYS A 14 -55.55 25.95 4.66
C LYS A 14 -54.91 24.77 5.39
N PRO A 15 -55.41 23.54 5.22
CA PRO A 15 -54.82 22.37 5.85
C PRO A 15 -53.50 21.99 5.17
N ASP A 16 -52.47 21.96 6.01
CA ASP A 16 -51.26 21.13 6.03
C ASP A 16 -50.91 20.42 4.70
N ALA A 17 -49.92 20.99 4.02
CA ALA A 17 -49.24 20.34 2.91
C ALA A 17 -48.46 19.15 3.48
N GLY A 18 -48.89 17.95 3.09
CA GLY A 18 -48.21 16.70 3.43
C GLY A 18 -46.70 16.81 3.22
N ILE A 19 -45.98 16.54 4.31
CA ILE A 19 -44.53 16.35 4.32
C ILE A 19 -44.19 15.28 3.25
N PRO A 20 -43.31 15.55 2.27
CA PRO A 20 -42.88 14.54 1.32
C PRO A 20 -42.13 13.42 2.07
N PRO A 21 -42.41 12.13 1.80
CA PRO A 21 -41.74 11.01 2.44
C PRO A 21 -40.38 10.75 1.75
N ASP A 22 -39.44 11.67 1.90
CA ASP A 22 -38.03 11.47 1.57
C ASP A 22 -37.27 11.86 2.84
N THR A 23 -36.65 11.00 3.64
CA THR A 23 -35.53 10.13 3.27
C THR A 23 -35.21 9.29 4.51
N VAL A 24 -35.79 8.10 4.64
CA VAL A 24 -35.24 7.08 5.54
C VAL A 24 -34.46 6.16 4.61
N ALA A 25 -33.14 6.39 4.50
CA ALA A 25 -32.27 5.43 3.81
C ALA A 25 -32.53 4.07 4.45
N ASP A 26 -33.10 3.14 3.68
CA ASP A 26 -33.47 1.83 4.18
C ASP A 26 -32.21 1.15 4.76
N PRO A 27 -32.13 0.95 6.09
CA PRO A 27 -30.95 0.36 6.72
C PRO A 27 -30.69 -1.07 6.21
N PHE A 28 -31.72 -1.74 5.68
CA PHE A 28 -31.59 -3.07 5.07
C PHE A 28 -30.83 -3.01 3.73
N SER A 29 -31.01 -1.96 2.94
CA SER A 29 -30.33 -1.77 1.65
C SER A 29 -28.80 -1.63 1.82
N ASN A 30 -28.35 -0.92 2.85
CA ASN A 30 -26.93 -0.77 3.16
C ASN A 30 -26.30 -2.08 3.67
N GLN A 31 -27.04 -2.83 4.50
CA GLN A 31 -26.56 -4.12 5.01
C GLN A 31 -26.48 -5.18 3.89
N GLU A 32 -27.49 -5.25 3.02
CA GLU A 32 -27.48 -6.15 1.86
C GLU A 32 -26.36 -5.79 0.87
N TYR A 33 -26.12 -4.50 0.64
CA TYR A 33 -25.00 -4.03 -0.18
C TYR A 33 -23.65 -4.50 0.38
N LEU A 34 -23.41 -4.31 1.68
CA LEU A 34 -22.18 -4.73 2.34
C LEU A 34 -21.99 -6.25 2.29
N GLN A 35 -23.07 -7.02 2.49
CA GLN A 35 -23.02 -8.47 2.36
C GLN A 35 -22.67 -8.90 0.93
N ARG A 36 -23.28 -8.31 -0.09
CA ARG A 36 -22.97 -8.59 -1.49
C ARG A 36 -21.52 -8.25 -1.83
N LYS A 37 -21.02 -7.09 -1.37
CA LYS A 37 -19.61 -6.71 -1.53
C LYS A 37 -18.69 -7.72 -0.82
N LEU A 38 -19.03 -8.16 0.38
CA LEU A 38 -18.24 -9.16 1.12
C LEU A 38 -18.16 -10.49 0.38
N TYR A 39 -19.29 -11.02 -0.10
CA TYR A 39 -19.31 -12.26 -0.89
C TYR A 39 -18.49 -12.14 -2.17
N PHE A 40 -18.63 -11.02 -2.87
CA PHE A 40 -17.86 -10.72 -4.07
C PHE A 40 -16.35 -10.72 -3.80
N LEU A 41 -15.89 -10.02 -2.75
CA LEU A 41 -14.48 -9.98 -2.36
C LEU A 41 -13.97 -11.36 -1.96
N LEU A 42 -14.74 -12.11 -1.17
CA LEU A 42 -14.36 -13.43 -0.71
C LEU A 42 -14.25 -14.45 -1.85
N GLU A 43 -15.15 -14.40 -2.83
CA GLU A 43 -15.10 -15.26 -4.01
C GLU A 43 -13.81 -15.04 -4.80
N HIS A 44 -13.45 -13.78 -5.04
CA HIS A 44 -12.21 -13.42 -5.73
C HIS A 44 -10.97 -13.83 -4.92
N LEU A 45 -10.98 -13.63 -3.60
CA LEU A 45 -9.91 -14.08 -2.71
C LEU A 45 -9.70 -15.59 -2.75
N LYS A 46 -10.79 -16.37 -2.72
CA LYS A 46 -10.72 -17.84 -2.82
C LYS A 46 -10.16 -18.29 -4.15
N LYS A 47 -10.55 -17.63 -5.25
CA LYS A 47 -10.00 -17.91 -6.58
C LYS A 47 -8.49 -17.65 -6.63
N MET A 48 -8.05 -16.47 -6.15
CA MET A 48 -6.63 -16.11 -6.13
C MET A 48 -5.81 -17.02 -5.19
N HIS A 49 -6.38 -17.46 -4.08
CA HIS A 49 -5.78 -18.48 -3.21
C HIS A 49 -5.61 -19.83 -3.92
N GLY A 50 -6.62 -20.25 -4.70
CA GLY A 50 -6.58 -21.47 -5.51
C GLY A 50 -5.45 -21.49 -6.56
N ASP A 51 -4.99 -20.33 -7.01
CA ASP A 51 -3.89 -20.19 -7.98
C ASP A 51 -2.49 -20.24 -7.33
N LEU A 52 -2.39 -20.26 -5.99
CA LEU A 52 -1.11 -20.32 -5.28
C LEU A 52 -0.52 -21.74 -5.24
N PRO A 53 0.82 -21.88 -5.11
CA PRO A 53 1.43 -23.16 -4.79
C PRO A 53 0.93 -23.73 -3.44
N GLU A 54 0.75 -25.04 -3.37
CA GLU A 54 0.15 -25.76 -2.23
C GLU A 54 0.80 -25.41 -0.88
N GLN A 55 2.13 -25.26 -0.86
CA GLN A 55 2.89 -24.89 0.35
C GLN A 55 2.48 -23.53 0.96
N TYR A 56 1.93 -22.62 0.17
CA TYR A 56 1.43 -21.32 0.63
C TYR A 56 -0.08 -21.37 0.90
N GLN A 57 -0.83 -22.15 0.12
CA GLN A 57 -2.26 -22.35 0.35
C GLN A 57 -2.55 -22.88 1.75
N MET A 58 -1.78 -23.88 2.20
CA MET A 58 -1.92 -24.48 3.53
C MET A 58 -1.67 -23.49 4.68
N ARG A 59 -0.98 -22.38 4.41
CA ARG A 59 -0.64 -21.36 5.41
C ARG A 59 -1.68 -20.24 5.48
N ILE A 60 -2.56 -20.15 4.49
CA ILE A 60 -3.61 -19.13 4.40
C ILE A 60 -4.94 -19.82 4.69
N SER A 61 -5.48 -19.62 5.89
CA SER A 61 -6.77 -20.18 6.28
C SER A 61 -7.94 -19.43 5.63
N TYR A 62 -9.09 -20.11 5.53
CA TYR A 62 -10.32 -19.45 5.08
C TYR A 62 -10.78 -18.34 6.01
N ASP A 63 -10.54 -18.47 7.32
CA ASP A 63 -10.83 -17.41 8.30
C ASP A 63 -9.99 -16.16 8.04
N LEU A 64 -8.72 -16.32 7.64
CA LEU A 64 -7.86 -15.20 7.26
C LEU A 64 -8.40 -14.50 6.00
N LEU A 65 -8.83 -15.25 4.98
CA LEU A 65 -9.44 -14.68 3.77
C LEU A 65 -10.75 -13.94 4.09
N ALA A 66 -11.59 -14.48 4.97
CA ALA A 66 -12.81 -13.82 5.41
C ALA A 66 -12.52 -12.54 6.20
N GLY A 67 -11.53 -12.56 7.11
CA GLY A 67 -11.05 -11.38 7.82
C GLY A 67 -10.53 -10.31 6.85
N LEU A 68 -9.72 -10.73 5.87
CA LEU A 68 -9.20 -9.82 4.85
C LEU A 68 -10.34 -9.19 4.03
N ALA A 69 -11.30 -9.99 3.54
CA ALA A 69 -12.46 -9.49 2.81
C ALA A 69 -13.25 -8.43 3.61
N ASN A 70 -13.44 -8.65 4.92
CA ASN A 70 -14.09 -7.68 5.80
C ASN A 70 -13.28 -6.38 5.93
N SER A 71 -11.96 -6.47 6.09
CA SER A 71 -11.10 -5.27 6.16
C SER A 71 -11.12 -4.43 4.88
N LEU A 72 -11.37 -5.07 3.73
CA LEU A 72 -11.44 -4.46 2.40
C LEU A 72 -12.83 -3.92 2.03
N LEU A 73 -13.83 -4.03 2.92
CA LEU A 73 -15.15 -3.42 2.68
C LEU A 73 -15.05 -1.90 2.59
N ASN A 74 -14.17 -1.29 3.39
CA ASN A 74 -13.80 0.11 3.28
C ASN A 74 -12.59 0.26 2.36
N ASP A 75 -12.71 1.15 1.37
CA ASP A 75 -11.67 1.34 0.36
C ASP A 75 -10.39 2.00 0.92
N THR A 76 -10.41 2.46 2.18
CA THR A 76 -9.24 3.02 2.88
C THR A 76 -8.03 2.08 2.86
N ILE A 77 -8.23 0.76 3.02
CA ILE A 77 -7.11 -0.19 2.98
C ILE A 77 -6.48 -0.26 1.59
N PHE A 78 -7.27 -0.15 0.52
CA PHE A 78 -6.72 -0.09 -0.84
C PHE A 78 -5.87 1.16 -1.02
N GLU A 79 -6.30 2.31 -0.51
CA GLU A 79 -5.55 3.56 -0.60
C GLU A 79 -4.25 3.52 0.22
N ILE A 80 -4.27 2.92 1.42
CA ILE A 80 -3.05 2.70 2.22
C ILE A 80 -2.04 1.85 1.43
N VAL A 81 -2.48 0.72 0.87
CA VAL A 81 -1.59 -0.18 0.12
C VAL A 81 -1.04 0.49 -1.14
N LYS A 82 -1.84 1.30 -1.85
CA LYS A 82 -1.37 2.11 -2.99
C LYS A 82 -0.31 3.13 -2.56
N GLY A 83 -0.54 3.86 -1.48
CA GLY A 83 0.43 4.81 -0.94
C GLY A 83 1.74 4.13 -0.52
N LEU A 84 1.68 2.95 0.11
CA LEU A 84 2.87 2.18 0.47
C LEU A 84 3.66 1.72 -0.77
N MET A 85 2.99 1.34 -1.86
CA MET A 85 3.66 1.01 -3.12
C MET A 85 4.35 2.22 -3.76
N GLU A 86 3.71 3.40 -3.75
CA GLU A 86 4.31 4.62 -4.27
C GLU A 86 5.56 5.00 -3.48
N ILE A 87 5.48 4.95 -2.15
CA ILE A 87 6.62 5.19 -1.25
C ILE A 87 7.74 4.17 -1.54
N GLN A 88 7.41 2.91 -1.77
CA GLN A 88 8.36 1.87 -2.11
C GLN A 88 9.08 2.20 -3.43
N HIS A 89 8.35 2.51 -4.50
CA HIS A 89 8.94 2.85 -5.80
C HIS A 89 9.88 4.04 -5.71
N VAL A 90 9.47 5.12 -5.03
CA VAL A 90 10.32 6.31 -4.86
C VAL A 90 11.58 5.96 -4.06
N THR A 91 11.45 5.14 -3.02
CA THR A 91 12.59 4.71 -2.20
C THR A 91 13.55 3.84 -3.02
N GLU A 92 13.06 2.84 -3.74
CA GLU A 92 13.87 1.97 -4.60
C GLU A 92 14.61 2.76 -5.68
N ALA A 93 13.92 3.69 -6.35
CA ALA A 93 14.53 4.58 -7.33
C ALA A 93 15.65 5.43 -6.70
N HIS A 94 15.43 5.97 -5.50
CA HIS A 94 16.46 6.71 -4.78
C HIS A 94 17.67 5.85 -4.41
N LEU A 95 17.46 4.63 -3.91
CA LEU A 95 18.55 3.71 -3.55
C LEU A 95 19.36 3.29 -4.78
N MET A 96 18.69 3.09 -5.92
CA MET A 96 19.35 2.82 -7.20
C MET A 96 20.23 4.00 -7.63
N GLN A 97 19.73 5.24 -7.52
CA GLN A 97 20.52 6.44 -7.80
C GLN A 97 21.73 6.58 -6.87
N VAL A 98 21.59 6.23 -5.59
CA VAL A 98 22.71 6.22 -4.64
C VAL A 98 23.80 5.25 -5.10
N ARG A 99 23.42 4.03 -5.49
CA ARG A 99 24.37 3.03 -6.01
C ARG A 99 25.04 3.49 -7.30
N GLU A 100 24.27 4.04 -8.23
CA GLU A 100 24.78 4.56 -9.50
C GLU A 100 25.77 5.71 -9.29
N LYS A 101 25.51 6.60 -8.33
CA LYS A 101 26.44 7.67 -7.99
C LYS A 101 27.80 7.12 -7.54
N VAL A 102 27.83 6.10 -6.69
CA VAL A 102 29.07 5.47 -6.24
C VAL A 102 29.85 4.87 -7.41
N GLU A 103 29.17 4.18 -8.32
CA GLU A 103 29.77 3.65 -9.54
C GLU A 103 30.38 4.75 -10.43
N ASN A 104 29.63 5.85 -10.64
CA ASN A 104 30.10 6.98 -11.42
C ASN A 104 31.32 7.66 -10.78
N ASP A 105 31.32 7.81 -9.45
CA ASP A 105 32.44 8.37 -8.70
C ASP A 105 33.70 7.48 -8.85
N HIS A 106 33.55 6.16 -8.81
CA HIS A 106 34.65 5.20 -9.03
C HIS A 106 35.22 5.31 -10.44
N GLN A 107 34.36 5.39 -11.46
CA GLN A 107 34.77 5.56 -12.86
C GLN A 107 35.49 6.89 -13.10
N LEU A 108 35.02 7.97 -12.47
CA LEU A 108 35.67 9.27 -12.57
C LEU A 108 37.04 9.28 -11.88
N GLU A 109 37.16 8.66 -10.70
CA GLU A 109 38.45 8.52 -9.99
C GLU A 109 39.46 7.79 -10.87
N LEU A 110 39.08 6.67 -11.50
CA LEU A 110 39.95 5.92 -12.42
C LEU A 110 40.45 6.78 -13.59
N LYS A 111 39.54 7.46 -14.30
CA LYS A 111 39.90 8.35 -15.43
C LYS A 111 40.84 9.48 -15.00
N GLN A 112 40.66 10.03 -13.80
CA GLN A 112 41.54 11.07 -13.29
C GLN A 112 42.96 10.55 -13.07
N TRP A 113 43.13 9.33 -12.56
CA TRP A 113 44.45 8.75 -12.38
C TRP A 113 45.11 8.35 -13.71
N GLU A 114 44.34 7.81 -14.66
CA GLU A 114 44.80 7.56 -16.03
C GLU A 114 45.32 8.83 -16.72
N SER A 115 44.73 9.99 -16.42
CA SER A 115 45.20 11.28 -16.97
C SER A 115 46.44 11.86 -16.28
N LYS A 116 46.74 11.42 -15.04
CA LYS A 116 47.81 11.99 -14.19
C LYS A 116 49.11 11.21 -14.27
N ILE A 117 49.03 9.89 -14.43
CA ILE A 117 50.20 9.00 -14.42
C ILE A 117 50.58 8.69 -15.86
N GLN A 118 51.82 9.03 -16.23
CA GLN A 118 52.35 8.74 -17.57
C GLN A 118 53.07 7.39 -17.64
N ASP A 119 53.54 6.87 -16.50
CA ASP A 119 54.21 5.58 -16.43
C ASP A 119 53.20 4.42 -16.43
N PRO A 120 53.25 3.50 -17.42
CA PRO A 120 52.28 2.40 -17.52
C PRO A 120 52.32 1.42 -16.33
N GLU A 121 53.50 1.16 -15.77
CA GLU A 121 53.67 0.19 -14.67
C GLU A 121 53.13 0.75 -13.35
N GLU A 122 53.43 2.02 -13.05
CA GLU A 122 52.85 2.73 -11.90
C GLU A 122 51.32 2.87 -12.01
N LEU A 123 50.81 3.17 -13.21
CA LEU A 123 49.37 3.28 -13.46
C LEU A 123 48.65 1.94 -13.21
N GLU A 124 49.19 0.83 -13.70
CA GLU A 124 48.61 -0.50 -13.53
C GLU A 124 48.47 -0.86 -12.03
N HIS A 125 49.53 -0.62 -11.25
CA HIS A 125 49.51 -0.91 -9.81
C HIS A 125 48.48 -0.04 -9.07
N ILE A 126 48.41 1.26 -9.37
CA ILE A 126 47.47 2.17 -8.73
C ILE A 126 46.02 1.83 -9.10
N VAL A 127 45.75 1.51 -10.37
CA VAL A 127 44.43 1.05 -10.82
C VAL A 127 44.03 -0.26 -10.15
N ALA A 128 44.95 -1.21 -9.99
CA ALA A 128 44.69 -2.46 -9.28
C ALA A 128 44.30 -2.22 -7.80
N LEU A 129 45.04 -1.35 -7.10
CA LEU A 129 44.72 -0.96 -5.73
C LEU A 129 43.37 -0.24 -5.62
N MET A 130 43.06 0.64 -6.56
CA MET A 130 41.78 1.33 -6.62
C MET A 130 40.61 0.38 -6.84
N LYS A 131 40.71 -0.58 -7.76
CA LYS A 131 39.66 -1.59 -7.98
C LYS A 131 39.35 -2.37 -6.71
N ILE A 132 40.37 -2.70 -5.91
CA ILE A 132 40.18 -3.36 -4.60
C ILE A 132 39.45 -2.42 -3.62
N LYS A 133 39.85 -1.15 -3.54
CA LYS A 133 39.21 -0.13 -2.70
C LYS A 133 37.75 0.11 -3.10
N HIS A 134 37.48 0.33 -4.39
CA HIS A 134 36.15 0.51 -4.98
C HIS A 134 35.27 -0.71 -4.72
N GLY A 135 35.80 -1.92 -4.90
CA GLY A 135 35.05 -3.15 -4.61
C GLY A 135 34.63 -3.28 -3.13
N LYS A 136 35.49 -2.88 -2.18
CA LYS A 136 35.12 -2.83 -0.75
C LYS A 136 34.06 -1.77 -0.48
N ASN A 137 34.26 -0.57 -0.99
CA ASN A 137 33.32 0.54 -0.82
C ASN A 137 31.94 0.26 -1.43
N MET A 138 31.89 -0.39 -2.60
CA MET A 138 30.64 -0.82 -3.23
C MET A 138 29.91 -1.84 -2.37
N LYS A 139 30.61 -2.86 -1.83
CA LYS A 139 30.02 -3.85 -0.92
C LYS A 139 29.45 -3.21 0.35
N GLU A 140 30.18 -2.26 0.94
CA GLU A 140 29.69 -1.52 2.11
C GLU A 140 28.46 -0.67 1.78
N THR A 141 28.41 -0.09 0.58
CA THR A 141 27.25 0.65 0.10
C THR A 141 26.06 -0.28 -0.10
N ASP A 142 26.22 -1.37 -0.85
CA ASP A 142 25.18 -2.36 -1.10
C ASP A 142 24.61 -2.92 0.21
N MET A 143 25.46 -3.20 1.22
CA MET A 143 25.01 -3.63 2.55
C MET A 143 24.11 -2.58 3.22
N LYS A 144 24.47 -1.31 3.17
CA LYS A 144 23.64 -0.22 3.72
C LYS A 144 22.31 -0.09 2.98
N LEU A 145 22.30 -0.27 1.66
CA LEU A 145 21.07 -0.21 0.86
C LEU A 145 20.12 -1.35 1.23
N VAL A 146 20.64 -2.57 1.39
CA VAL A 146 19.82 -3.73 1.82
C VAL A 146 19.24 -3.49 3.22
N LEU A 147 20.02 -2.99 4.17
CA LEU A 147 19.52 -2.66 5.51
C LEU A 147 18.39 -1.62 5.48
N HIS A 148 18.47 -0.66 4.56
CA HIS A 148 17.39 0.32 4.39
C HIS A 148 16.13 -0.32 3.79
N LEU A 149 16.27 -1.22 2.81
CA LEU A 149 15.14 -1.99 2.27
C LEU A 149 14.48 -2.85 3.36
N ASP A 150 15.27 -3.55 4.18
CA ASP A 150 14.74 -4.36 5.28
C ASP A 150 13.95 -3.51 6.28
N GLN A 151 14.45 -2.32 6.62
CA GLN A 151 13.72 -1.39 7.48
C GLN A 151 12.41 -0.94 6.83
N LYS A 152 12.38 -0.68 5.53
CA LYS A 152 11.14 -0.32 4.81
C LYS A 152 10.12 -1.43 4.82
N VAL A 153 10.53 -2.69 4.68
CA VAL A 153 9.63 -3.85 4.81
C VAL A 153 9.01 -3.87 6.21
N LYS A 154 9.80 -3.65 7.27
CA LYS A 154 9.29 -3.57 8.65
C LYS A 154 8.30 -2.42 8.85
N ASP A 155 8.58 -1.25 8.29
CA ASP A 155 7.70 -0.09 8.37
C ASP A 155 6.35 -0.35 7.66
N GLN A 156 6.39 -0.99 6.49
CA GLN A 156 5.18 -1.40 5.74
C GLN A 156 4.37 -2.44 6.52
N GLN A 157 5.01 -3.48 7.06
CA GLN A 157 4.37 -4.48 7.91
C GLN A 157 3.69 -3.83 9.12
N SER A 158 4.40 -2.94 9.82
CA SER A 158 3.85 -2.24 10.99
C SER A 158 2.67 -1.33 10.63
N THR A 159 2.72 -0.68 9.46
CA THR A 159 1.64 0.17 8.99
C THR A 159 0.37 -0.65 8.71
N LEU A 160 0.51 -1.80 8.05
CA LEU A 160 -0.62 -2.68 7.72
C LEU A 160 -1.20 -3.37 8.96
N GLU A 161 -0.34 -3.77 9.90
CA GLU A 161 -0.74 -4.29 11.21
C GLU A 161 -1.55 -3.25 12.00
N LYS A 162 -1.07 -2.01 12.08
CA LYS A 162 -1.77 -0.90 12.75
C LYS A 162 -3.07 -0.50 12.04
N ALA A 163 -3.14 -0.65 10.72
CA ALA A 163 -4.37 -0.46 9.94
C ALA A 163 -5.38 -1.60 10.14
N GLY A 164 -5.02 -2.65 10.89
CA GLY A 164 -5.89 -3.78 11.20
C GLY A 164 -6.05 -4.76 10.04
N VAL A 165 -5.12 -4.79 9.09
CA VAL A 165 -5.18 -5.70 7.94
C VAL A 165 -4.78 -7.12 8.39
N PRO A 166 -5.66 -8.11 8.28
CA PRO A 166 -5.37 -9.46 8.74
C PRO A 166 -4.19 -10.11 7.99
N GLY A 167 -3.37 -10.87 8.71
CA GLY A 167 -2.21 -11.56 8.16
C GLY A 167 -0.92 -10.72 8.13
N PHE A 168 -1.00 -9.44 8.46
CA PHE A 168 0.16 -8.55 8.57
C PHE A 168 0.59 -8.37 10.02
N TYR A 169 1.87 -8.59 10.24
CA TYR A 169 2.58 -8.40 11.51
C TYR A 169 4.07 -8.28 11.20
N VAL A 170 4.83 -7.62 12.06
CA VAL A 170 6.28 -7.46 11.86
C VAL A 170 6.99 -8.81 11.99
N THR A 171 7.73 -9.22 10.95
CA THR A 171 8.43 -10.51 10.93
C THR A 171 9.62 -10.51 9.98
N ASP A 172 10.70 -11.16 10.42
CA ASP A 172 11.92 -11.41 9.64
C ASP A 172 11.93 -12.82 9.02
N ASN A 173 10.87 -13.63 9.23
CA ASN A 173 10.80 -14.97 8.69
C ASN A 173 10.49 -14.93 7.17
N PRO A 174 11.37 -15.44 6.29
CA PRO A 174 11.19 -15.34 4.85
C PRO A 174 9.94 -16.06 4.33
N LYS A 175 9.46 -17.10 5.02
CA LYS A 175 8.22 -17.80 4.65
C LYS A 175 7.00 -16.93 4.94
N GLU A 176 6.98 -16.24 6.08
CA GLU A 176 5.89 -15.33 6.47
C GLU A 176 5.87 -14.09 5.59
N ILE A 177 7.03 -13.52 5.29
CA ILE A 177 7.16 -12.40 4.36
C ILE A 177 6.57 -12.78 2.99
N LYS A 178 6.88 -13.98 2.47
CA LYS A 178 6.28 -14.45 1.21
C LYS A 178 4.76 -14.56 1.28
N ILE A 179 4.21 -15.02 2.40
CA ILE A 179 2.75 -15.08 2.58
C ILE A 179 2.15 -13.68 2.56
N GLN A 180 2.74 -12.74 3.31
CA GLN A 180 2.32 -11.33 3.33
C GLN A 180 2.40 -10.69 1.94
N MET A 181 3.42 -11.03 1.13
CA MET A 181 3.51 -10.59 -0.26
C MET A 181 2.35 -11.11 -1.13
N TYR A 182 1.93 -12.37 -0.95
CA TYR A 182 0.75 -12.88 -1.66
C TYR A 182 -0.54 -12.17 -1.22
N LEU A 183 -0.69 -11.88 0.08
CA LEU A 183 -1.83 -11.11 0.57
C LEU A 183 -1.84 -9.69 0.01
N LEU A 184 -0.68 -9.02 -0.08
CA LEU A 184 -0.56 -7.72 -0.74
C LEU A 184 -0.98 -7.78 -2.20
N ASP A 185 -0.50 -8.77 -2.95
CA ASP A 185 -0.88 -8.98 -4.35
C ASP A 185 -2.39 -9.19 -4.49
N PHE A 186 -3.03 -9.91 -3.57
CA PHE A 186 -4.49 -10.07 -3.56
C PHE A 186 -5.21 -8.74 -3.38
N ILE A 187 -4.80 -7.93 -2.40
CA ILE A 187 -5.38 -6.59 -2.15
C ILE A 187 -5.23 -5.70 -3.40
N LEU A 188 -4.04 -5.70 -4.00
CA LEU A 188 -3.75 -4.91 -5.19
C LEU A 188 -4.58 -5.34 -6.40
N ARG A 189 -4.74 -6.64 -6.63
CA ARG A 189 -5.59 -7.15 -7.71
C ARG A 189 -7.04 -6.78 -7.49
N LEU A 190 -7.56 -6.97 -6.27
CA LEU A 190 -8.93 -6.61 -5.91
C LEU A 190 -9.21 -5.12 -6.11
N SER A 191 -8.23 -4.25 -5.81
CA SER A 191 -8.38 -2.80 -6.01
C SER A 191 -8.66 -2.39 -7.47
N ARG A 192 -8.38 -3.28 -8.44
CA ARG A 192 -8.61 -3.07 -9.87
C ARG A 192 -9.94 -3.65 -10.35
N ILE A 193 -10.58 -4.50 -9.55
CA ILE A 193 -11.85 -5.13 -9.89
C ILE A 193 -12.98 -4.22 -9.44
N LYS A 194 -13.87 -3.85 -10.36
CA LYS A 194 -15.03 -3.02 -10.04
C LYS A 194 -16.15 -3.90 -9.50
N PHE A 195 -16.63 -3.56 -8.30
CA PHE A 195 -17.88 -4.10 -7.79
C PHE A 195 -19.04 -3.35 -8.45
N GLU A 196 -19.81 -4.03 -9.30
CA GLU A 196 -21.01 -3.47 -9.90
C GLU A 196 -22.23 -3.87 -9.06
N SER A 197 -22.85 -2.90 -8.39
CA SER A 197 -24.01 -3.12 -7.51
C SER A 197 -25.31 -3.39 -8.27
N ASN A 198 -25.32 -3.28 -9.61
CA ASN A 198 -26.53 -3.35 -10.41
C ASN A 198 -26.95 -4.80 -10.68
N LYS A 199 -27.70 -5.36 -9.72
CA LYS A 199 -28.76 -6.36 -9.93
C LYS A 199 -29.67 -6.41 -8.72
#